data_AF-A0A3N5LI83-F1
#
_entry.id   AF-A0A3N5LI83-F1
#
_cell.length_a   1.000
_cell.length_b   1.000
_cell.length_c   1.000
_cell.angle_alpha   90.00
_cell.angle_beta   90.00
_cell.angle_gamma   90.00
#
_symmetry.space_group_name_H-M   'P 1'
#
loop_
_entity.id
_entity.type
_entity.pdbx_description
1 polymer ?
#
loop_
_entity_poly.entity_id
_entity_poly.type
_entity_poly.pdbx_seq_one_letter_code
_entity_poly.pdbx_strand_id
1 'polypeptide(L)'
;MQKPGKIIPILIGALVIDVISSIPVLNLLNFFFCAGVIAGGIAGVYYYDKKLKAAGLPLTYKDGAIIGGMSGLVSAAALILFVTGAVLFLKILDVNLGSIINDIFSKFGIPSGRSGLTRRIVEEYRKYGFSITHIIVTSAVYGIFYPLFGLAGGILGVAFFSRKNNSVKSI
;
A
#
# COMPACT_ATOMS: atom_id res chain seq x y z
N MET A 1 28.82 -3.81 17.52
CA MET A 1 27.90 -2.73 17.08
C MET A 1 26.55 -3.35 16.74
N GLN A 2 25.47 -2.96 17.42
CA GLN A 2 24.14 -3.56 17.23
C GLN A 2 23.46 -2.93 16.01
N LYS A 3 22.92 -3.75 15.10
CA LYS A 3 22.20 -3.23 13.92
C LYS A 3 20.94 -2.49 14.38
N PRO A 4 20.66 -1.28 13.86
CA PRO A 4 19.45 -0.55 14.22
C PRO A 4 18.19 -1.34 13.82
N GLY A 5 17.15 -1.25 14.64
CA GLY A 5 15.88 -1.95 14.40
C GLY A 5 15.21 -1.53 13.09
N LYS A 6 14.64 -2.51 12.38
CA LYS A 6 13.99 -2.32 11.06
C LYS A 6 12.51 -1.95 11.13
N ILE A 7 11.90 -2.08 12.31
CA ILE A 7 10.46 -1.86 12.52
C ILE A 7 10.06 -0.42 12.21
N ILE A 8 10.81 0.56 12.71
CA ILE A 8 10.51 1.99 12.46
C ILE A 8 10.59 2.34 10.97
N PRO A 9 11.66 1.96 10.22
CA PRO A 9 11.70 2.13 8.77
C PRO A 9 10.51 1.50 8.03
N ILE A 10 10.09 0.30 8.44
CA ILE A 10 8.94 -0.40 7.86
C ILE A 10 7.65 0.40 8.07
N LEU A 11 7.43 0.93 9.27
CA LEU A 11 6.25 1.74 9.57
C LEU A 11 6.25 3.06 8.82
N ILE A 12 7.40 3.71 8.67
CA ILE A 12 7.53 4.94 7.87
C ILE A 12 7.23 4.66 6.40
N GLY A 13 7.78 3.56 5.86
CA GLY A 13 7.49 3.13 4.51
C GLY A 13 5.99 2.90 4.32
N ALA A 14 5.36 2.14 5.23
CA ALA A 14 3.93 1.85 5.16
C ALA A 14 3.06 3.12 5.24
N LEU A 15 3.38 4.03 6.15
CA LEU A 15 2.65 5.28 6.30
C LEU A 15 2.71 6.15 5.04
N VAL A 16 3.88 6.22 4.38
CA VAL A 16 4.02 6.94 3.11
C VAL A 16 3.14 6.31 2.02
N ILE A 17 3.10 4.98 1.94
CA ILE A 17 2.24 4.27 0.98
C ILE A 17 0.78 4.62 1.22
N ASP A 18 0.31 4.56 2.47
CA ASP A 18 -1.10 4.77 2.82
C ASP A 18 -1.55 6.22 2.59
N VAL A 19 -0.69 7.19 2.94
CA VAL A 19 -0.94 8.62 2.69
C VAL A 19 -1.04 8.89 1.19
N ILE A 20 -0.14 8.34 0.38
CA ILE A 20 -0.17 8.51 -1.08
C ILE A 20 -1.41 7.82 -1.67
N SER A 21 -1.74 6.63 -1.16
CA SER A 21 -2.89 5.84 -1.61
C SER A 21 -4.24 6.46 -1.22
N SER A 22 -4.26 7.34 -0.23
CA SER A 22 -5.44 8.08 0.19
C SER A 22 -5.77 9.28 -0.71
N ILE A 23 -4.87 9.71 -1.60
CA ILE A 23 -5.06 10.88 -2.48
C ILE A 23 -5.64 10.44 -3.85
N PRO A 24 -6.93 10.71 -4.16
CA PRO A 24 -7.59 10.22 -5.37
C PRO A 24 -7.04 10.82 -6.68
N VAL A 25 -6.47 12.03 -6.63
CA VAL A 25 -5.93 12.74 -7.80
C VAL A 25 -4.63 12.12 -8.31
N LEU A 26 -3.85 11.52 -7.40
CA LEU A 26 -2.69 10.68 -7.77
C LEU A 26 -3.11 9.27 -8.18
N ASN A 27 -4.37 8.87 -7.94
CA ASN A 27 -4.84 7.52 -8.20
C ASN A 27 -4.88 7.21 -9.71
N LEU A 28 -5.10 8.16 -10.62
CA LEU A 28 -4.95 7.89 -12.07
C LEU A 28 -3.51 7.55 -12.49
N LEU A 29 -2.51 8.12 -11.80
CA LEU A 29 -1.09 7.82 -12.05
C LEU A 29 -0.59 6.61 -11.23
N ASN A 30 -1.19 6.37 -10.06
CA ASN A 30 -0.86 5.28 -9.13
C ASN A 30 -1.54 3.96 -9.50
N PHE A 31 -2.74 4.00 -10.07
CA PHE A 31 -3.53 2.82 -10.48
C PHE A 31 -2.88 2.06 -11.64
N PHE A 32 -2.04 2.71 -12.46
CA PHE A 32 -1.35 2.07 -13.57
C PHE A 32 0.09 1.62 -13.28
N PHE A 33 0.74 2.05 -12.18
CA PHE A 33 2.17 1.78 -12.00
C PHE A 33 2.65 1.46 -10.57
N CYS A 34 1.77 1.42 -9.56
CA CYS A 34 2.15 1.17 -8.17
C CYS A 34 3.28 2.11 -7.68
N ALA A 35 3.40 3.29 -8.29
CA ALA A 35 4.47 4.24 -8.03
C ALA A 35 4.44 4.75 -6.59
N GLY A 36 3.26 4.86 -5.98
CA GLY A 36 3.12 5.20 -4.57
C GLY A 36 3.67 4.11 -3.64
N VAL A 37 3.45 2.84 -3.98
CA VAL A 37 3.99 1.69 -3.24
C VAL A 37 5.51 1.65 -3.34
N ILE A 38 6.04 1.85 -4.55
CA ILE A 38 7.49 1.91 -4.82
C ILE A 38 8.12 3.09 -4.06
N ALA A 39 7.52 4.28 -4.14
CA ALA A 39 8.00 5.47 -3.45
C ALA A 39 8.03 5.29 -1.93
N GLY A 40 7.00 4.68 -1.34
CA GLY A 40 7.00 4.35 0.07
C GLY A 40 8.07 3.34 0.47
N GLY A 41 8.32 2.32 -0.38
CA GLY A 41 9.45 1.40 -0.21
C GLY A 41 10.81 2.11 -0.21
N ILE A 42 11.01 3.07 -1.12
CA ILE A 42 12.23 3.90 -1.18
C ILE A 42 12.34 4.77 0.07
N ALA A 43 11.25 5.39 0.53
CA ALA A 43 11.24 6.26 1.71
C ALA A 43 11.62 5.52 3.00
N GLY A 44 11.12 4.29 3.19
CA GLY A 44 11.51 3.44 4.31
C GLY A 44 13.02 3.13 4.30
N VAL A 45 13.56 2.80 3.12
CA VAL A 45 14.99 2.53 2.95
C VAL A 45 15.85 3.78 3.17
N TYR A 46 15.40 4.95 2.71
CA TYR A 46 16.09 6.22 2.97
C TYR A 46 16.24 6.51 4.46
N TYR A 47 15.18 6.28 5.24
CA TYR A 47 15.24 6.46 6.69
C TYR A 47 16.17 5.44 7.36
N TYR A 48 16.19 4.20 6.89
CA TYR A 48 17.10 3.17 7.40
C TYR A 48 18.57 3.47 7.03
N ASP A 49 18.85 3.97 5.82
CA ASP A 49 20.18 4.40 5.39
C ASP A 49 20.74 5.50 6.32
N LYS A 50 19.91 6.49 6.69
CA LYS A 50 20.31 7.52 7.67
C LYS A 50 20.72 6.92 9.01
N LYS A 51 19.98 5.93 9.51
CA LYS A 51 20.31 5.24 10.77
C LYS A 51 21.57 4.40 10.67
N LEU A 52 21.78 3.72 9.54
CA LEU A 52 22.99 2.94 9.30
C LEU A 52 24.22 3.82 9.16
N LYS A 53 24.11 4.99 8.53
CA LYS A 53 25.18 5.98 8.43
C LYS A 53 25.63 6.48 9.79
N ALA A 54 24.69 6.81 10.68
CA ALA A 54 25.00 7.19 12.05
C ALA A 54 25.72 6.06 12.83
N ALA A 55 25.46 4.81 12.47
CA ALA A 55 26.08 3.63 13.08
C ALA A 55 27.34 3.11 12.33
N GLY A 56 27.75 3.74 11.23
CA GLY A 56 28.89 3.30 10.41
C GLY A 56 28.70 1.97 9.68
N LEU A 57 27.47 1.52 9.47
CA LEU A 57 27.16 0.21 8.88
C LEU A 57 26.76 0.31 7.40
N PRO A 58 27.09 -0.68 6.55
CA PRO A 58 26.70 -0.68 5.14
C PRO A 58 25.22 -1.07 4.96
N LEU A 59 24.57 -0.43 3.98
CA LEU A 59 23.23 -0.78 3.52
C LEU A 59 23.29 -1.98 2.57
N THR A 60 22.49 -3.02 2.81
CA THR A 60 22.46 -4.23 1.97
C THR A 60 21.15 -4.38 1.19
N TYR A 61 21.19 -5.04 0.03
CA TYR A 61 19.98 -5.32 -0.76
C TYR A 61 18.95 -6.15 0.02
N LYS A 62 19.42 -7.05 0.90
CA LYS A 62 18.56 -7.82 1.80
C LYS A 62 17.79 -6.91 2.76
N ASP A 63 18.42 -5.84 3.26
CA ASP A 63 17.73 -4.87 4.12
C ASP A 63 16.65 -4.10 3.35
N GLY A 64 16.95 -3.68 2.11
CA GLY A 64 15.98 -3.02 1.24
C GLY A 64 14.77 -3.89 0.91
N ALA A 65 15.00 -5.15 0.52
CA ALA A 65 13.94 -6.09 0.20
C ALA A 65 13.02 -6.34 1.41
N ILE A 66 13.60 -6.52 2.61
CA ILE A 66 12.83 -6.72 3.85
C ILE A 66 12.01 -5.46 4.18
N ILE A 67 12.63 -4.28 4.15
CA ILE A 67 11.95 -3.03 4.50
C ILE A 67 10.82 -2.77 3.51
N GLY A 68 11.11 -2.85 2.21
CA GLY A 68 10.12 -2.60 1.16
C GLY A 68 8.97 -3.61 1.17
N GLY A 69 9.27 -4.90 1.21
CA GLY A 69 8.24 -5.95 1.20
C GLY A 69 7.36 -5.91 2.45
N MET A 70 7.97 -5.73 3.63
CA MET A 70 7.20 -5.61 4.88
C MET A 70 6.39 -4.32 4.94
N SER A 71 6.90 -3.20 4.39
CA SER A 71 6.14 -1.95 4.31
C SER A 71 4.89 -2.15 3.46
N GLY A 72 5.02 -2.79 2.29
CA GLY A 72 3.89 -3.12 1.43
C GLY A 72 2.86 -4.03 2.11
N LEU A 73 3.32 -5.05 2.85
CA LEU A 73 2.41 -5.94 3.59
C LEU A 73 1.66 -5.21 4.71
N VAL A 74 2.36 -4.36 5.47
CA VAL A 74 1.76 -3.56 6.55
C VAL A 74 0.75 -2.57 5.98
N SER A 75 1.07 -1.90 4.87
CA SER A 75 0.13 -1.01 4.17
C SER A 75 -1.10 -1.73 3.64
N ALA A 76 -0.94 -2.92 3.05
CA ALA A 76 -2.09 -3.70 2.59
C ALA A 76 -3.05 -3.99 3.75
N ALA A 77 -2.52 -4.42 4.90
CA ALA A 77 -3.32 -4.66 6.10
C ALA A 77 -3.99 -3.37 6.61
N ALA A 78 -3.24 -2.26 6.68
CA ALA A 78 -3.75 -0.97 7.14
C ALA A 78 -4.87 -0.44 6.24
N LEU A 79 -4.71 -0.52 4.91
CA LEU A 79 -5.73 -0.11 3.93
C LEU A 79 -6.99 -0.96 4.02
N ILE A 80 -6.87 -2.29 4.17
CA ILE A 80 -8.02 -3.17 4.33
C ILE A 80 -8.81 -2.81 5.59
N LEU A 81 -8.11 -2.59 6.72
CA LEU A 81 -8.72 -2.17 7.97
C LEU A 81 -9.38 -0.79 7.84
N PHE A 82 -8.73 0.15 7.18
CA PHE A 82 -9.25 1.50 6.96
C PHE A 82 -10.51 1.48 6.10
N VAL A 83 -10.50 0.78 4.95
CA VAL A 83 -11.65 0.67 4.05
C VAL A 83 -12.83 -0.04 4.75
N THR A 84 -12.55 -1.16 5.44
CA THR A 84 -13.59 -1.91 6.16
C THR A 84 -14.19 -1.07 7.29
N GLY A 85 -13.35 -0.38 8.06
CA GLY A 85 -13.78 0.53 9.12
C GLY A 85 -14.62 1.69 8.59
N ALA A 86 -14.21 2.31 7.47
CA ALA A 86 -14.95 3.39 6.83
C ALA A 86 -16.35 2.93 6.36
N VAL A 87 -16.45 1.74 5.75
CA VAL A 87 -17.74 1.16 5.33
C VAL A 87 -18.65 0.90 6.55
N LEU A 88 -18.10 0.32 7.61
CA LEU A 88 -18.86 0.07 8.85
C LEU A 88 -19.35 1.38 9.48
N PHE A 89 -18.49 2.41 9.49
CA PHE A 89 -18.83 3.74 10.01
C PHE A 89 -19.95 4.40 9.21
N LEU A 90 -19.90 4.34 7.88
CA LEU A 90 -20.96 4.88 7.01
C LEU A 90 -22.29 4.14 7.21
N LYS A 91 -22.25 2.84 7.52
CA LYS A 91 -23.45 2.07 7.89
C LYS A 91 -24.08 2.56 9.20
N ILE A 92 -23.28 2.93 10.20
CA ILE A 92 -23.79 3.50 11.46
C ILE A 92 -24.53 4.84 11.20
N LEU A 93 -24.12 5.58 10.18
CA LEU A 93 -24.74 6.83 9.75
C LEU A 93 -25.96 6.63 8.82
N ASP A 94 -26.43 5.39 8.65
CA ASP A 94 -27.55 5.00 7.77
C ASP A 94 -27.39 5.46 6.31
N VAL A 95 -26.15 5.63 5.85
CA VAL A 95 -25.86 5.98 4.47
C VAL A 95 -26.08 4.76 3.58
N ASN A 96 -26.95 4.89 2.57
CA ASN A 96 -27.27 3.82 1.63
C ASN A 96 -26.12 3.60 0.62
N LEU A 97 -25.05 2.95 1.08
CA LEU A 97 -23.86 2.59 0.30
C LEU A 97 -24.20 1.87 -1.01
N GLY A 98 -25.26 1.06 -1.04
CA GLY A 98 -25.69 0.35 -2.25
C GLY A 98 -26.10 1.29 -3.38
N SER A 99 -26.73 2.43 -3.07
CA SER A 99 -27.10 3.44 -4.06
C SER A 99 -25.89 4.20 -4.61
N ILE A 100 -24.93 4.54 -3.74
CA ILE A 100 -23.69 5.24 -4.10
C ILE A 100 -22.83 4.35 -5.01
N ILE A 101 -22.68 3.07 -4.65
CA ILE A 101 -21.93 2.10 -5.45
C ILE A 101 -22.59 1.94 -6.83
N ASN A 102 -23.92 1.82 -6.91
CA ASN A 102 -24.61 1.73 -8.20
C ASN A 102 -24.42 2.99 -9.06
N ASP A 103 -24.44 4.19 -8.47
CA ASP A 103 -24.21 5.44 -9.19
C ASP A 103 -22.77 5.52 -9.73
N ILE A 104 -21.77 5.15 -8.92
CA ILE A 104 -20.37 5.06 -9.35
C ILE A 104 -20.19 4.05 -10.49
N PHE A 105 -20.73 2.84 -10.35
CA PHE A 105 -20.61 1.79 -11.38
C PHE A 105 -21.27 2.21 -12.70
N SER A 106 -22.41 2.89 -12.63
CA SER A 106 -23.10 3.42 -13.81
C SER A 106 -22.27 4.49 -14.53
N LYS A 107 -21.61 5.38 -13.77
CA LYS A 107 -20.72 6.42 -14.32
C LYS A 107 -19.45 5.87 -14.95
N PHE A 108 -18.93 4.76 -14.43
CA PHE A 108 -17.75 4.08 -14.99
C PHE A 108 -18.09 3.06 -16.10
N GLY A 109 -19.36 2.95 -16.50
CA GLY A 109 -19.79 2.01 -17.55
C GLY A 109 -19.58 0.54 -17.19
N ILE A 110 -19.41 0.21 -15.91
CA ILE A 110 -19.26 -1.16 -15.43
C ILE A 110 -20.68 -1.74 -15.30
N PRO A 111 -21.07 -2.73 -16.12
CA PRO A 111 -22.41 -3.30 -16.05
C PRO A 111 -22.55 -4.08 -14.73
N SER A 112 -23.13 -3.43 -13.72
CA SER A 112 -23.35 -3.95 -12.37
C SER A 112 -24.20 -5.23 -12.32
N GLY A 113 -24.77 -5.64 -13.46
CA GLY A 113 -25.62 -6.84 -13.59
C GLY A 113 -25.10 -7.99 -14.48
N ARG A 114 -23.92 -7.92 -15.11
CA ARG A 114 -23.45 -9.00 -16.03
C ARG A 114 -22.43 -9.97 -15.45
N SER A 115 -21.68 -9.61 -14.41
CA SER A 115 -20.76 -10.54 -13.74
C SER A 115 -21.39 -11.07 -12.45
N GLY A 116 -21.33 -12.38 -12.22
CA GLY A 116 -21.87 -13.00 -11.00
C GLY A 116 -21.20 -12.46 -9.72
N LEU A 117 -19.97 -11.96 -9.82
CA LEU A 117 -19.21 -11.39 -8.71
C LEU A 117 -19.71 -9.99 -8.34
N THR A 118 -19.93 -9.10 -9.32
CA THR A 118 -20.41 -7.73 -9.05
C THR A 118 -21.81 -7.75 -8.48
N ARG A 119 -22.68 -8.65 -8.97
CA ARG A 119 -24.04 -8.80 -8.42
C ARG A 119 -24.02 -9.23 -6.95
N ARG A 120 -23.18 -10.20 -6.58
CA ARG A 120 -23.01 -10.64 -5.18
C ARG A 120 -22.50 -9.51 -4.29
N ILE A 121 -21.55 -8.71 -4.77
CA ILE A 121 -21.03 -7.57 -4.02
C ILE A 121 -22.15 -6.55 -3.75
N VAL A 122 -22.92 -6.15 -4.77
CA VAL A 122 -24.02 -5.18 -4.61
C VAL A 122 -25.13 -5.71 -3.71
N GLU A 123 -25.51 -6.99 -3.85
CA GLU A 123 -26.51 -7.62 -2.99
C GLU A 123 -26.03 -7.74 -1.53
N GLU A 124 -24.77 -8.08 -1.29
CA GLU A 124 -24.17 -8.12 0.05
C GLU A 124 -24.12 -6.73 0.69
N TYR A 125 -23.72 -5.69 -0.05
CA TYR A 125 -23.76 -4.30 0.45
C TYR A 125 -25.19 -3.87 0.78
N ARG A 126 -26.19 -4.24 -0.03
CA ARG A 126 -27.59 -3.88 0.23
C ARG A 126 -28.17 -4.64 1.42
N LYS A 127 -27.78 -5.90 1.62
CA LYS A 127 -28.33 -6.79 2.67
C LYS A 127 -27.61 -6.67 4.01
N TYR A 128 -26.30 -6.58 4.00
CA TYR A 128 -25.45 -6.59 5.20
C TYR A 128 -24.78 -5.25 5.48
N GLY A 129 -24.79 -4.30 4.53
CA GLY A 129 -24.07 -3.03 4.65
C GLY A 129 -22.54 -3.16 4.47
N PHE A 130 -22.04 -4.38 4.27
CA PHE A 130 -20.65 -4.69 3.95
C PHE A 130 -20.60 -5.92 3.03
N SER A 131 -19.59 -6.00 2.16
CA SER A 131 -19.39 -7.18 1.30
C SER A 131 -18.17 -7.97 1.73
N ILE A 132 -18.41 -9.20 2.20
CA ILE A 132 -17.34 -10.16 2.54
C ILE A 132 -16.59 -10.52 1.26
N THR A 133 -17.31 -10.72 0.16
CA THR A 133 -16.72 -11.02 -1.14
C THR A 133 -15.74 -9.92 -1.57
N HIS A 134 -16.11 -8.64 -1.40
CA HIS A 134 -15.24 -7.51 -1.70
C HIS A 134 -13.97 -7.51 -0.82
N ILE A 135 -14.10 -7.78 0.48
CA ILE A 135 -12.95 -7.81 1.40
C ILE A 135 -11.98 -8.94 1.02
N ILE A 136 -12.49 -10.14 0.72
CA ILE A 136 -11.64 -11.29 0.35
C ILE A 136 -10.91 -11.02 -0.96
N VAL A 137 -11.61 -10.54 -1.99
CA VAL A 137 -11.00 -10.27 -3.29
C VAL A 137 -9.97 -9.14 -3.19
N THR A 138 -10.32 -8.04 -2.52
CA THR A 138 -9.40 -6.89 -2.37
C THR A 138 -8.19 -7.27 -1.52
N SER A 139 -8.38 -8.04 -0.45
CA SER A 139 -7.27 -8.47 0.40
C SER A 139 -6.32 -9.43 -0.32
N ALA A 140 -6.84 -10.35 -1.14
CA ALA A 140 -6.01 -11.22 -1.96
C ALA A 140 -5.17 -10.43 -2.98
N VAL A 141 -5.78 -9.46 -3.68
CA VAL A 141 -5.09 -8.64 -4.67
C VAL A 141 -4.05 -7.76 -3.99
N TYR A 142 -4.43 -6.97 -2.98
CA TYR A 142 -3.51 -6.04 -2.32
C TYR A 142 -2.42 -6.77 -1.54
N GLY A 143 -2.76 -7.88 -0.88
CA GLY A 143 -1.80 -8.71 -0.15
C GLY A 143 -0.71 -9.32 -1.00
N ILE A 144 -0.89 -9.42 -2.33
CA ILE A 144 0.13 -9.91 -3.26
C ILE A 144 0.86 -8.72 -3.91
N PHE A 145 0.14 -7.76 -4.48
CA PHE A 145 0.75 -6.69 -5.26
C PHE A 145 1.53 -5.71 -4.39
N TYR A 146 1.02 -5.32 -3.22
CA TYR A 146 1.69 -4.33 -2.37
C TYR A 146 3.07 -4.80 -1.87
N PRO A 147 3.24 -6.01 -1.31
CA PRO A 147 4.57 -6.46 -0.92
C PRO A 147 5.49 -6.69 -2.11
N LEU A 148 4.99 -7.13 -3.29
CA LEU A 148 5.81 -7.28 -4.49
C LEU A 148 6.38 -5.93 -4.97
N PHE A 149 5.53 -4.92 -5.12
CA PHE A 149 5.97 -3.59 -5.54
C PHE A 149 6.73 -2.85 -4.43
N GLY A 150 6.38 -3.08 -3.18
CA GLY A 150 7.11 -2.57 -2.02
C GLY A 150 8.54 -3.13 -2.00
N LEU A 151 8.71 -4.43 -2.25
CA LEU A 151 10.02 -5.07 -2.36
C LEU A 151 10.83 -4.46 -3.52
N ALA A 152 10.22 -4.27 -4.69
CA ALA A 152 10.87 -3.62 -5.82
C ALA A 152 11.34 -2.19 -5.45
N GLY A 153 10.48 -1.39 -4.81
CA GLY A 153 10.83 -0.06 -4.33
C GLY A 153 11.95 -0.08 -3.28
N GLY A 154 11.95 -1.05 -2.36
CA GLY A 154 13.01 -1.20 -1.37
C GLY A 154 14.36 -1.54 -1.99
N ILE A 155 14.40 -2.44 -2.97
CA ILE A 155 15.63 -2.78 -3.71
C ILE A 155 16.14 -1.57 -4.51
N LEU A 156 15.25 -0.87 -5.21
CA LEU A 156 15.59 0.36 -5.93
C LEU A 156 16.15 1.42 -4.99
N GLY A 157 15.53 1.61 -3.81
CA GLY A 157 16.03 2.50 -2.77
C GLY A 157 17.47 2.19 -2.38
N VAL A 158 17.81 0.91 -2.17
CA VAL A 158 19.18 0.49 -1.88
C VAL A 158 20.11 0.83 -3.04
N ALA A 159 19.73 0.56 -4.29
CA ALA A 159 20.56 0.86 -5.44
C ALA A 159 20.88 2.37 -5.55
N PHE A 160 19.89 3.24 -5.29
CA PHE A 160 20.07 4.69 -5.29
C PHE A 160 20.98 5.17 -4.15
N PHE A 161 20.77 4.70 -2.92
CA PHE A 161 21.49 5.21 -1.75
C PHE A 161 22.86 4.57 -1.52
N SER A 162 23.05 3.30 -1.90
CA SER A 162 24.35 2.63 -1.85
C SER A 162 25.34 3.22 -2.87
N ARG A 163 24.87 3.65 -4.04
CA ARG A 163 25.72 4.32 -5.05
C ARG A 163 26.27 5.65 -4.54
N LYS A 164 25.46 6.41 -3.79
CA LYS A 164 25.87 7.69 -3.18
C LYS A 164 26.97 7.52 -2.11
N ASN A 165 27.02 6.39 -1.40
CA ASN A 165 28.06 6.14 -0.40
C ASN A 165 29.42 5.81 -1.01
N ASN A 166 29.46 5.12 -2.15
CA ASN A 166 30.72 4.76 -2.80
C ASN A 166 31.40 5.97 -3.47
N SER A 167 30.63 6.96 -3.94
CA SER A 167 31.19 8.19 -4.54
C SER A 167 31.83 9.14 -3.52
N VAL A 168 31.52 9.03 -2.23
CA VAL A 168 32.08 9.91 -1.17
C VAL A 168 33.40 9.38 -0.60
N LYS A 169 33.71 8.08 -0.79
CA LYS A 169 34.99 7.49 -0.37
C LYS A 169 36.15 7.70 -1.36
N SER A 170 35.93 8.47 -2.43
CA SER A 170 36.85 8.67 -3.56
C SER A 170 37.52 10.06 -3.59
N ILE A 171 37.44 10.84 -2.52
CA ILE A 171 38.10 12.15 -2.39
C ILE A 171 38.98 12.14 -1.14
#